data_AF-A0A087XND6-F1
#
_entry.id   AF-A0A087XND6-F1
#
_cell.length_a   1.000
_cell.length_b   1.000
_cell.length_c   1.000
_cell.angle_alpha   90.00
_cell.angle_beta   90.00
_cell.angle_gamma   90.00
#
_symmetry.space_group_name_H-M   'P 1'
#
loop_
_entity.id
_entity.type
_entity.pdbx_description
1 polymer ?
#
loop_
_entity_poly.entity_id
_entity_poly.type
_entity_poly.pdbx_seq_one_letter_code
_entity_poly.pdbx_strand_id
1 'polypeptide(L)'
;MFYFNNVVPSVSQTLKGISVFFSSLYAIAEHTDVPRKMLLAYVRKLTGCNALVQSLHQLCRNERVTRNQKIAVVEGLYMLFRELLPKQGSQRGEKTIEDQDVFENSLYCWAHLINKAKDQTTEHEDFAPINLVSEDGNHFCEPVRVPGVPTVFERADVLDKIKDGIKIPNCTEEPLGECSLQRAADVEKILLSIPRSVRSYPLWIHHDKVSGHNFQVNVEWTFGSMVEGLKAFTCLNVTPPLQLKD
;
A
#
# COMPACT_ATOMS: atom_id res chain seq x y z
N MET A 1 12.71 3.26 -10.65
CA MET A 1 11.84 2.43 -11.51
C MET A 1 11.49 1.17 -10.74
N PHE A 2 10.21 0.96 -10.43
CA PHE A 2 9.75 -0.09 -9.52
C PHE A 2 9.99 -1.51 -10.04
N TYR A 3 9.93 -1.69 -11.36
CA TYR A 3 9.88 -3.00 -12.02
C TYR A 3 11.25 -3.69 -12.23
N PHE A 4 12.35 -3.12 -11.73
CA PHE A 4 13.66 -3.80 -11.71
C PHE A 4 13.72 -4.84 -10.60
N ASN A 5 14.18 -6.07 -10.81
CA ASN A 5 14.23 -7.09 -9.76
C ASN A 5 15.33 -6.84 -8.69
N ASN A 6 15.10 -5.89 -7.78
CA ASN A 6 16.02 -5.52 -6.70
C ASN A 6 15.46 -5.85 -5.29
N VAL A 7 14.36 -6.58 -5.24
CA VAL A 7 13.76 -7.11 -4.01
C VAL A 7 13.59 -8.60 -4.24
N VAL A 8 14.30 -9.39 -3.44
CA VAL A 8 14.17 -10.84 -3.41
C VAL A 8 12.98 -11.17 -2.50
N PRO A 9 11.92 -11.84 -3.00
CA PRO A 9 10.81 -12.24 -2.15
C PRO A 9 11.29 -13.24 -1.08
N SER A 10 10.67 -13.19 0.09
CA SER A 10 10.99 -14.10 1.20
C SER A 10 10.68 -15.56 0.87
N VAL A 11 9.62 -15.79 0.09
CA VAL A 11 9.31 -17.09 -0.50
C VAL A 11 9.84 -17.12 -1.92
N SER A 12 10.74 -18.07 -2.21
CA SER A 12 11.33 -18.22 -3.54
C SER A 12 10.26 -18.30 -4.63
N GLN A 13 10.51 -17.66 -5.77
CA GLN A 13 9.62 -17.66 -6.94
C GLN A 13 10.46 -17.92 -8.19
N THR A 14 9.86 -18.51 -9.22
CA THR A 14 10.54 -18.70 -10.50
C THR A 14 10.83 -17.35 -11.18
N LEU A 15 11.87 -17.28 -12.03
CA LEU A 15 12.15 -16.07 -12.83
C LEU A 15 10.96 -15.68 -13.72
N LYS A 16 10.29 -16.68 -14.30
CA LYS A 16 9.06 -16.51 -15.06
C LYS A 16 7.95 -15.92 -14.18
N GLY A 17 7.78 -16.43 -12.96
CA GLY A 17 6.81 -15.92 -11.99
C GLY A 17 7.06 -14.45 -11.67
N ILE A 18 8.29 -14.08 -11.33
CA ILE A 18 8.66 -12.68 -11.06
C ILE A 18 8.36 -11.78 -12.27
N SER A 19 8.68 -12.25 -13.47
CA SER A 19 8.40 -11.52 -14.71
C SER A 19 6.89 -11.33 -14.92
N VAL A 20 6.08 -12.39 -14.76
CA VAL A 20 4.60 -12.32 -14.86
C VAL A 20 4.03 -11.38 -13.79
N PHE A 21 4.49 -11.47 -12.55
CA PHE A 21 4.07 -10.62 -11.45
C PHE A 21 4.30 -9.14 -11.76
N PHE A 22 5.53 -8.74 -12.11
CA PHE A 22 5.81 -7.33 -12.40
C PHE A 22 5.10 -6.84 -13.67
N SER A 23 4.93 -7.69 -14.68
CA SER A 23 4.17 -7.35 -15.89
C SER A 23 2.71 -7.08 -15.59
N SER A 24 2.10 -7.96 -14.79
CA SER A 24 0.70 -7.82 -14.38
C SER A 24 0.49 -6.58 -13.52
N LEU A 25 1.42 -6.31 -12.60
CA LEU A 25 1.35 -5.14 -11.73
C LEU A 25 1.56 -3.84 -12.52
N TYR A 26 2.44 -3.85 -13.52
CA TYR A 26 2.58 -2.74 -14.47
C TYR A 26 1.27 -2.49 -15.21
N ALA A 27 0.63 -3.54 -15.73
CA ALA A 27 -0.67 -3.40 -16.39
C ALA A 27 -1.73 -2.79 -15.46
N ILE A 28 -1.82 -3.26 -14.21
CA ILE A 28 -2.74 -2.70 -13.21
C ILE A 28 -2.46 -1.21 -12.92
N ALA A 29 -1.19 -0.82 -12.85
CA ALA A 29 -0.80 0.55 -12.52
C ALA A 29 -1.01 1.53 -13.69
N GLU A 30 -0.81 1.09 -14.93
CA GLU A 30 -0.85 1.95 -16.12
C GLU A 30 -2.22 2.02 -16.78
N HIS A 31 -2.98 0.91 -16.82
CA HIS A 31 -4.24 0.89 -17.55
C HIS A 31 -5.37 1.64 -16.81
N THR A 32 -6.18 2.38 -17.56
CA THR A 32 -7.24 3.27 -17.06
C THR A 32 -8.59 2.58 -16.87
N ASP A 33 -8.80 1.42 -17.49
CA ASP A 33 -9.99 0.59 -17.38
C ASP A 33 -10.07 -0.17 -16.03
N VAL A 34 -8.96 -0.24 -15.29
CA VAL A 34 -8.92 -0.82 -13.95
C VAL A 34 -9.58 0.16 -12.97
N PRO A 35 -10.62 -0.25 -12.21
CA PRO A 35 -11.26 0.61 -11.20
C PRO A 35 -10.37 0.73 -9.96
N ARG A 36 -9.28 1.50 -10.06
CA ARG A 36 -8.17 1.57 -9.08
C ARG A 36 -8.65 1.80 -7.65
N LYS A 37 -9.53 2.79 -7.43
CA LYS A 37 -10.05 3.11 -6.09
C LYS A 37 -10.80 1.92 -5.47
N MET A 38 -11.64 1.24 -6.25
CA MET A 38 -12.36 0.04 -5.82
C MET A 38 -11.43 -1.15 -5.59
N LEU A 39 -10.42 -1.33 -6.45
CA LEU A 39 -9.42 -2.39 -6.32
C LEU A 39 -8.61 -2.21 -5.04
N LEU A 40 -8.13 -1.00 -4.76
CA LEU A 40 -7.41 -0.67 -3.52
C LEU A 40 -8.30 -0.89 -2.30
N ALA A 41 -9.58 -0.49 -2.35
CA ALA A 41 -10.55 -0.77 -1.30
C ALA A 41 -10.68 -2.25 -1.01
N TYR A 42 -10.79 -3.05 -2.08
CA TYR A 42 -10.93 -4.48 -1.95
C TYR A 42 -9.66 -5.13 -1.38
N VAL A 43 -8.48 -4.76 -1.89
CA VAL A 43 -7.19 -5.24 -1.36
C VAL A 43 -7.04 -4.87 0.12
N ARG A 44 -7.42 -3.64 0.52
CA ARG A 44 -7.38 -3.23 1.92
C ARG A 44 -8.33 -4.04 2.78
N LYS A 45 -9.57 -4.24 2.33
CA LYS A 45 -10.56 -5.08 3.01
C LYS A 45 -10.05 -6.50 3.21
N LEU A 46 -9.40 -7.10 2.21
CA LEU A 46 -8.88 -8.46 2.34
C LEU A 46 -7.65 -8.55 3.24
N THR A 47 -6.73 -7.59 3.13
CA THR A 47 -5.40 -7.71 3.75
C THR A 47 -5.27 -7.02 5.09
N GLY A 48 -6.00 -5.92 5.31
CA GLY A 48 -5.75 -5.00 6.43
C GLY A 48 -4.38 -4.32 6.38
N CYS A 49 -3.61 -4.47 5.30
CA CYS A 49 -2.23 -4.02 5.21
C CYS A 49 -2.15 -2.62 4.59
N ASN A 50 -2.13 -1.60 5.45
CA ASN A 50 -2.04 -0.20 5.01
C ASN A 50 -0.77 0.06 4.16
N ALA A 51 0.36 -0.53 4.52
CA ALA A 51 1.61 -0.36 3.77
C ALA A 51 1.52 -0.88 2.33
N LEU A 52 0.85 -2.03 2.12
CA LEU A 52 0.60 -2.59 0.80
C LEU A 52 -0.27 -1.65 -0.04
N VAL A 53 -1.44 -1.27 0.51
CA VAL A 53 -2.43 -0.45 -0.21
C VAL A 53 -1.86 0.93 -0.55
N GLN A 54 -1.18 1.54 0.41
CA GLN A 54 -0.47 2.81 0.24
C GLN A 54 0.58 2.74 -0.88
N SER A 55 1.37 1.66 -0.91
CA SER A 55 2.39 1.47 -1.95
C SER A 55 1.78 1.25 -3.34
N LEU A 56 0.66 0.50 -3.42
CA LEU A 56 -0.09 0.31 -4.67
C LEU A 56 -0.72 1.62 -5.16
N HIS A 57 -1.27 2.42 -4.26
CA HIS A 57 -1.82 3.74 -4.59
C HIS A 57 -0.76 4.64 -5.23
N GLN A 58 0.43 4.72 -4.63
CA GLN A 58 1.53 5.54 -5.19
C GLN A 58 2.05 4.98 -6.51
N LEU A 59 2.12 3.66 -6.64
CA LEU A 59 2.49 3.02 -7.91
C LEU A 59 1.51 3.40 -9.03
N CYS A 60 0.20 3.37 -8.75
CA CYS A 60 -0.85 3.78 -9.69
C CYS A 60 -0.83 5.26 -10.06
N ARG A 61 -0.11 6.09 -9.31
CA ARG A 61 0.12 7.53 -9.59
C ARG A 61 1.45 7.79 -10.29
N ASN A 62 2.15 6.73 -10.69
CA ASN A 62 3.49 6.79 -11.27
C ASN A 62 4.48 7.56 -10.37
N GLU A 63 4.28 7.48 -9.05
CA GLU A 63 5.17 8.11 -8.08
C GLU A 63 6.40 7.24 -7.84
N ARG A 64 7.49 7.89 -7.37
CA ARG A 64 8.72 7.17 -7.03
C ARG A 64 8.52 6.39 -5.74
N VAL A 65 8.36 5.09 -5.90
CA VAL A 65 8.23 4.11 -4.83
C VAL A 65 9.60 3.67 -4.27
N THR A 66 9.68 3.55 -2.94
CA THR A 66 10.90 3.20 -2.20
C THR A 66 11.12 1.68 -2.17
N ARG A 67 12.32 1.25 -1.74
CA ARG A 67 12.61 -0.18 -1.56
C ARG A 67 11.66 -0.83 -0.54
N ASN A 68 11.36 -0.14 0.56
CA ASN A 68 10.46 -0.66 1.60
C ASN A 68 9.02 -0.79 1.09
N GLN A 69 8.55 0.18 0.32
CA GLN A 69 7.24 0.10 -0.34
C GLN A 69 7.18 -1.06 -1.32
N LYS A 70 8.26 -1.28 -2.07
CA LYS A 70 8.35 -2.44 -2.95
C LYS A 70 8.32 -3.77 -2.21
N ILE A 71 9.02 -3.88 -1.08
CA ILE A 71 8.92 -5.07 -0.21
C ILE A 71 7.47 -5.27 0.24
N ALA A 72 6.79 -4.20 0.70
CA ALA A 72 5.39 -4.28 1.11
C ALA A 72 4.47 -4.77 -0.02
N VAL A 73 4.71 -4.35 -1.27
CA VAL A 73 3.94 -4.83 -2.44
C VAL A 73 4.25 -6.28 -2.77
N VAL A 74 5.52 -6.67 -2.84
CA VAL A 74 5.94 -8.04 -3.20
C VAL A 74 5.42 -9.04 -2.16
N GLU A 75 5.70 -8.79 -0.87
CA GLU A 75 5.31 -9.70 0.21
C GLU A 75 3.80 -9.68 0.45
N GLY A 76 3.18 -8.49 0.43
CA GLY A 76 1.75 -8.35 0.64
C GLY A 76 0.93 -9.02 -0.46
N LEU A 77 1.34 -8.87 -1.72
CA LEU A 77 0.64 -9.55 -2.83
C LEU A 77 0.94 -11.04 -2.88
N TYR A 78 2.15 -11.48 -2.51
CA TYR A 78 2.42 -12.92 -2.34
C TYR A 78 1.43 -13.54 -1.35
N MET A 79 1.30 -12.96 -0.15
CA MET A 79 0.39 -13.46 0.88
C MET A 79 -1.06 -13.47 0.39
N LEU A 80 -1.51 -12.37 -0.24
CA LEU A 80 -2.87 -12.30 -0.77
C LEU A 80 -3.11 -13.33 -1.88
N PHE A 81 -2.22 -13.44 -2.86
CA PHE A 81 -2.37 -14.37 -3.98
C PHE A 81 -2.30 -15.81 -3.52
N ARG A 82 -1.48 -16.11 -2.51
CA ARG A 82 -1.40 -17.45 -1.95
C ARG A 82 -2.73 -17.90 -1.35
N GLU A 83 -3.46 -16.99 -0.70
CA GLU A 83 -4.79 -17.26 -0.15
C GLU A 83 -5.88 -17.37 -1.22
N LEU A 84 -5.70 -16.71 -2.37
CA LEU A 84 -6.60 -16.85 -3.52
C LEU A 84 -6.43 -18.18 -4.27
N LEU A 85 -5.21 -18.68 -4.34
CA LEU A 85 -4.87 -19.85 -5.16
C LEU A 85 -5.11 -21.17 -4.41
N PRO A 86 -5.51 -22.25 -5.12
CA PRO A 86 -5.73 -23.55 -4.50
C PRO A 86 -4.47 -24.09 -3.83
N LYS A 87 -4.66 -24.59 -2.60
CA LYS A 87 -3.64 -25.26 -1.78
C LYS A 87 -3.87 -26.77 -1.86
N GLN A 88 -2.85 -27.55 -1.52
CA GLN A 88 -2.97 -29.00 -1.41
C GLN A 88 -4.10 -29.35 -0.43
N GLY A 89 -4.99 -30.26 -0.83
CA GLY A 89 -6.15 -30.65 -0.02
C GLY A 89 -7.33 -29.67 -0.06
N SER A 90 -7.26 -28.58 -0.83
CA SER A 90 -8.42 -27.70 -1.03
C SER A 90 -9.43 -28.31 -2.02
N GLN A 91 -10.72 -28.18 -1.75
CA GLN A 91 -11.81 -28.66 -2.63
C GLN A 91 -11.98 -27.82 -3.91
N ARG A 92 -11.05 -26.88 -4.21
CA ARG A 92 -11.22 -25.81 -5.22
C ARG A 92 -10.64 -26.15 -6.61
N GLY A 93 -10.23 -27.40 -6.82
CA GLY A 93 -9.78 -27.95 -8.10
C GLY A 93 -8.70 -29.02 -7.94
N GLU A 94 -8.42 -29.76 -9.02
CA GLU A 94 -7.35 -30.78 -9.04
C GLU A 94 -5.94 -30.16 -9.05
N LYS A 95 -5.80 -28.92 -9.56
CA LYS A 95 -4.51 -28.25 -9.68
C LYS A 95 -4.11 -27.62 -8.35
N THR A 96 -3.11 -28.21 -7.70
CA THR A 96 -2.39 -27.55 -6.60
C THR A 96 -1.37 -26.58 -7.18
N ILE A 97 -1.31 -25.35 -6.64
CA ILE A 97 -0.27 -24.39 -6.98
C ILE A 97 0.73 -24.36 -5.83
N GLU A 98 1.99 -24.68 -6.12
CA GLU A 98 3.08 -24.62 -5.15
C GLU A 98 3.43 -23.17 -4.82
N ASP A 99 4.05 -22.96 -3.66
CA ASP A 99 4.40 -21.62 -3.19
C ASP A 99 5.33 -20.89 -4.17
N GLN A 100 6.23 -21.61 -4.84
CA GLN A 100 7.16 -21.07 -5.85
C GLN A 100 6.48 -20.59 -7.15
N ASP A 101 5.24 -21.04 -7.39
CA ASP A 101 4.50 -20.80 -8.63
C ASP A 101 3.39 -19.75 -8.44
N VAL A 102 3.26 -19.16 -7.25
CA VAL A 102 2.22 -18.16 -6.93
C VAL A 102 2.27 -17.00 -7.91
N PHE A 103 3.46 -16.46 -8.18
CA PHE A 103 3.60 -15.32 -9.07
C PHE A 103 3.38 -15.64 -10.55
N GLU A 104 3.59 -16.88 -11.00
CA GLU A 104 3.19 -17.29 -12.36
C GLU A 104 1.68 -17.21 -12.58
N ASN A 105 0.91 -17.24 -11.50
CA ASN A 105 -0.55 -17.20 -11.51
C ASN A 105 -1.12 -15.80 -11.16
N SER A 106 -0.27 -14.76 -11.09
CA SER A 106 -0.67 -13.39 -10.72
C SER A 106 -1.81 -12.83 -11.57
N LEU A 107 -1.85 -13.15 -12.87
CA LEU A 107 -2.89 -12.68 -13.79
C LEU A 107 -4.29 -13.14 -13.36
N TYR A 108 -4.42 -14.40 -12.95
CA TYR A 108 -5.68 -14.96 -12.48
C TYR A 108 -6.11 -14.31 -11.17
N CYS A 109 -5.16 -14.06 -10.26
CA CYS A 109 -5.41 -13.36 -8.99
C CYS A 109 -5.89 -11.94 -9.24
N TRP A 110 -5.24 -11.19 -10.13
CA TRP A 110 -5.66 -9.84 -10.49
C TRP A 110 -7.04 -9.82 -11.14
N ALA A 111 -7.32 -10.71 -12.09
CA ALA A 111 -8.64 -10.82 -12.71
C ALA A 111 -9.74 -11.06 -11.67
N HIS A 112 -9.48 -11.95 -10.71
CA HIS A 112 -10.40 -12.20 -9.60
C HIS A 112 -10.61 -10.95 -8.73
N LEU A 113 -9.51 -10.28 -8.32
CA LEU A 113 -9.57 -9.08 -7.50
C LEU A 113 -10.31 -7.94 -8.20
N ILE A 114 -10.03 -7.68 -9.47
CA ILE A 114 -10.72 -6.64 -10.26
C ILE A 114 -12.20 -6.95 -10.38
N ASN A 115 -12.57 -8.22 -10.62
CA ASN A 115 -13.96 -8.58 -10.77
C ASN A 115 -14.75 -8.38 -9.47
N LYS A 116 -14.20 -8.81 -8.34
CA LYS A 116 -14.82 -8.64 -7.01
C LYS A 116 -14.75 -7.20 -6.48
N ALA A 117 -13.79 -6.40 -6.97
CA ALA A 117 -13.69 -4.99 -6.63
C ALA A 117 -14.90 -4.18 -7.11
N LYS A 118 -15.58 -4.59 -8.19
CA LYS A 118 -16.76 -3.89 -8.74
C LYS A 118 -17.88 -3.69 -7.72
N ASP A 119 -17.98 -4.59 -6.74
CA ASP A 119 -18.99 -4.55 -5.68
C ASP A 119 -18.54 -3.75 -4.44
N GLN A 120 -17.34 -3.14 -4.46
CA GLN A 120 -16.82 -2.41 -3.31
C GLN A 120 -17.21 -0.92 -3.33
N THR A 121 -17.54 -0.42 -2.14
CA THR A 121 -17.63 1.03 -1.90
C THR A 121 -16.24 1.63 -1.79
N THR A 122 -16.11 2.90 -2.16
CA THR A 122 -14.85 3.65 -2.14
C THR A 122 -14.85 4.81 -1.14
N GLU A 123 -15.90 4.89 -0.32
CA GLU A 123 -16.14 5.97 0.65
C GLU A 123 -14.99 6.14 1.65
N HIS A 124 -14.22 5.08 1.92
CA HIS A 124 -13.13 5.11 2.87
C HIS A 124 -11.74 5.05 2.22
N GLU A 125 -11.64 5.16 0.89
CA GLU A 125 -10.35 5.19 0.19
C GLU A 125 -9.87 6.61 -0.10
N ASP A 126 -9.77 7.43 0.94
CA ASP A 126 -9.33 8.80 0.80
C ASP A 126 -7.88 8.95 1.26
N PHE A 127 -7.06 9.53 0.39
CA PHE A 127 -5.63 9.76 0.62
C PHE A 127 -5.39 11.26 0.60
N ALA A 128 -4.87 11.80 1.69
CA ALA A 128 -4.54 13.21 1.82
C ALA A 128 -3.01 13.40 1.88
N PRO A 129 -2.45 14.40 1.17
CA PRO A 129 -1.04 14.70 1.33
C PRO A 129 -0.78 15.23 2.74
N ILE A 130 0.19 14.63 3.43
CA ILE A 130 0.76 15.17 4.66
C ILE A 130 2.13 15.79 4.34
N ASN A 131 2.45 16.87 5.04
CA ASN A 131 3.77 17.47 4.97
C ASN A 131 4.75 16.68 5.86
N LEU A 132 5.97 16.54 5.37
CA LEU A 132 7.07 15.86 6.08
C LEU A 132 8.19 16.84 6.46
N VAL A 133 7.92 18.11 6.26
CA VAL A 133 8.81 19.24 6.51
C VAL A 133 8.10 20.25 7.39
N SER A 134 8.87 20.95 8.23
CA SER A 134 8.41 22.09 9.02
C SER A 134 8.15 23.32 8.13
N GLU A 135 7.66 24.40 8.74
CA GLU A 135 7.39 25.68 8.07
C GLU A 135 8.64 26.23 7.36
N ASP A 136 9.83 25.99 7.95
CA ASP A 136 11.13 26.39 7.38
C ASP A 136 11.61 25.49 6.22
N GLY A 137 10.82 24.48 5.86
CA GLY A 137 11.12 23.55 4.77
C GLY A 137 12.17 22.48 5.09
N ASN A 138 12.61 22.42 6.36
CA ASN A 138 13.46 21.36 6.87
C ASN A 138 12.64 20.11 7.18
N HIS A 139 13.23 18.93 6.96
CA HIS A 139 12.57 17.69 7.37
C HIS A 139 12.37 17.64 8.87
N PHE A 140 11.21 17.13 9.29
CA PHE A 140 10.99 16.87 10.71
C PHE A 140 12.05 15.88 11.24
N CYS A 141 12.62 16.21 12.39
CA CYS A 141 13.53 15.38 13.17
C CYS A 141 12.78 14.76 14.35
N GLU A 142 12.04 15.59 15.09
CA GLU A 142 11.20 15.19 16.22
C GLU A 142 9.77 15.70 16.01
N PRO A 143 8.96 15.01 15.18
CA PRO A 143 7.60 15.46 14.88
C PRO A 143 6.67 15.28 16.10
N VAL A 144 5.96 16.35 16.46
CA VAL A 144 5.02 16.39 17.60
C VAL A 144 3.66 16.98 17.22
N ARG A 145 2.64 16.63 18.01
CA ARG A 145 1.29 17.21 17.97
C ARG A 145 1.08 18.08 19.21
N VAL A 146 0.45 19.23 18.97
CA VAL A 146 0.01 20.16 20.02
C VAL A 146 -1.45 19.86 20.35
N PRO A 147 -1.86 19.84 21.63
CA PRO A 147 -3.25 19.59 22.02
C PRO A 147 -4.24 20.53 21.30
N GLY A 148 -5.27 19.96 20.69
CA GLY A 148 -6.31 20.71 19.98
C GLY A 148 -5.95 21.14 18.55
N VAL A 149 -4.71 20.92 18.11
CA VAL A 149 -4.24 21.34 16.78
C VAL A 149 -4.03 20.11 15.89
N PRO A 150 -4.63 20.06 14.69
CA PRO A 150 -4.51 18.90 13.78
C PRO A 150 -3.14 18.80 13.10
N THR A 151 -2.37 19.88 13.08
CA THR A 151 -1.07 19.99 12.41
C THR A 151 0.05 19.33 13.22
N VAL A 152 1.05 18.80 12.52
CA VAL A 152 2.29 18.27 13.09
C VAL A 152 3.39 19.34 13.01
N PHE A 153 4.17 19.46 14.07
CA PHE A 153 5.22 20.46 14.22
C PHE A 153 6.57 19.80 14.49
N GLU A 154 7.65 20.52 14.24
CA GLU A 154 8.95 20.16 14.79
C GLU A 154 8.99 20.54 16.27
N ARG A 155 9.51 19.65 17.11
CA ARG A 155 9.53 19.87 18.55
C ARG A 155 10.30 21.13 18.94
N ALA A 156 11.46 21.37 18.31
CA ALA A 156 12.29 22.55 18.57
C ALA A 156 11.51 23.85 18.34
N ASP A 157 10.80 23.95 17.20
CA ASP A 157 10.00 25.13 16.84
C ASP A 157 8.90 25.42 17.88
N VAL A 158 8.28 24.38 18.44
CA VAL A 158 7.25 24.52 19.47
C VAL A 158 7.85 24.96 20.82
N LEU A 159 9.01 24.41 21.20
CA LEU A 159 9.70 24.82 22.42
C LEU A 159 10.11 26.29 22.39
N ASP A 160 10.61 26.76 21.26
CA ASP A 160 10.99 28.17 21.10
C ASP A 160 9.76 29.08 21.24
N LYS A 161 8.62 28.70 20.66
CA LYS A 161 7.34 29.43 20.84
C LYS A 161 6.89 29.45 22.31
N ILE A 162 7.01 28.33 23.03
CA ILE A 162 6.69 28.27 24.48
C ILE A 162 7.59 29.22 25.28
N LYS A 163 8.91 29.19 24.99
CA LYS A 163 9.92 30.02 25.67
C LYS A 163 9.68 31.52 25.43
N ASP A 164 9.27 31.87 24.21
CA ASP A 164 8.99 33.26 23.81
C ASP A 164 7.57 33.72 24.21
N GLY A 165 6.76 32.86 24.84
CA GLY A 165 5.39 33.17 25.25
C GLY A 165 4.42 33.35 24.06
N ILE A 166 4.76 32.81 22.89
CA ILE A 166 3.95 32.88 21.67
C ILE A 166 2.83 31.85 21.76
N LYS A 167 1.57 32.31 21.69
CA LYS A 167 0.42 31.42 21.66
C LYS A 167 0.31 30.69 20.33
N ILE A 168 0.09 29.37 20.40
CA ILE A 168 -0.23 28.55 19.22
C ILE A 168 -1.74 28.61 18.98
N PRO A 169 -2.20 29.02 17.78
CA PRO A 169 -3.63 29.10 17.47
C PRO A 169 -4.35 27.76 17.67
N ASN A 170 -5.56 27.83 18.24
CA ASN A 170 -6.43 26.66 18.50
C ASN A 170 -5.85 25.62 19.48
N CYS A 171 -4.75 25.94 20.17
CA CYS A 171 -4.28 25.09 21.25
C CYS A 171 -5.32 25.04 22.38
N THR A 172 -5.72 23.84 22.80
CA THR A 172 -6.75 23.65 23.82
C THR A 172 -6.20 23.65 25.25
N GLU A 173 -4.87 23.74 25.41
CA GLU A 173 -4.19 23.69 26.70
C GLU A 173 -3.48 25.03 26.98
N GLU A 174 -3.84 25.68 28.09
CA GLU A 174 -3.18 26.89 28.58
C GLU A 174 -2.89 26.76 30.09
N PRO A 175 -1.62 26.87 30.54
CA PRO A 175 -0.42 27.09 29.75
C PRO A 175 0.02 25.82 29.00
N LEU A 176 0.43 25.98 27.74
CA LEU A 176 1.08 24.92 26.97
C LEU A 176 2.48 24.67 27.53
N GLY A 177 2.74 23.44 28.01
CA GLY A 177 4.04 23.02 28.49
C GLY A 177 4.75 22.06 27.55
N GLU A 178 6.03 21.79 27.81
CA GLU A 178 6.81 20.80 27.07
C GLU A 178 6.22 19.38 27.21
N CYS A 179 5.73 19.02 28.39
CA CYS A 179 5.10 17.72 28.64
C CYS A 179 3.72 17.57 27.98
N SER A 180 3.13 18.66 27.49
CA SER A 180 1.84 18.65 26.79
C SER A 180 1.98 18.14 25.35
N LEU A 181 3.20 18.12 24.81
CA LEU A 181 3.49 17.72 23.44
C LEU A 181 3.38 16.20 23.28
N GLN A 182 2.61 15.77 22.28
CA GLN A 182 2.44 14.36 21.97
C GLN A 182 3.31 13.97 20.78
N ARG A 183 4.03 12.85 20.88
CA ARG A 183 4.84 12.34 19.77
C ARG A 183 3.96 11.98 18.57
N ALA A 184 4.33 12.47 17.38
CA ALA A 184 3.66 12.10 16.13
C ALA A 184 4.24 10.81 15.54
N ALA A 185 4.04 9.68 16.25
CA ALA A 185 4.69 8.41 15.95
C ALA A 185 4.38 7.82 14.56
N ASP A 186 3.20 8.12 14.01
CA ASP A 186 2.80 7.79 12.64
C ASP A 186 3.64 8.53 11.59
N VAL A 187 3.84 9.84 11.76
CA VAL A 187 4.68 10.66 10.86
C VAL A 187 6.15 10.25 10.96
N GLU A 188 6.63 9.97 12.17
CA GLU A 188 8.00 9.48 12.37
C GLU A 188 8.27 8.16 11.65
N LYS A 189 7.34 7.19 11.74
CA LYS A 189 7.45 5.93 10.99
C LYS A 189 7.51 6.17 9.48
N ILE A 190 6.74 7.13 8.97
CA ILE A 190 6.78 7.51 7.55
C ILE A 190 8.15 8.06 7.20
N LEU A 191 8.67 9.03 7.97
CA LEU A 191 9.99 9.64 7.78
C LEU A 191 11.13 8.60 7.78
N LEU A 192 11.07 7.59 8.64
CA LEU A 192 12.04 6.50 8.69
C LEU A 192 11.95 5.55 7.47
N SER A 193 10.82 5.55 6.77
CA SER A 193 10.54 4.61 5.67
C SER A 193 10.79 5.20 4.26
N ILE A 194 11.06 6.51 4.17
CA ILE A 194 11.18 7.25 2.91
C ILE A 194 12.49 8.05 2.82
N PRO A 195 13.01 8.33 1.62
CA PRO A 195 14.16 9.21 1.44
C PRO A 195 13.86 10.65 1.87
N ARG A 196 14.87 11.34 2.41
CA ARG A 196 14.83 12.77 2.75
C ARG A 196 14.60 13.73 1.56
N SER A 197 14.52 13.23 0.34
CA SER A 197 14.10 14.04 -0.81
C SER A 197 12.58 14.16 -0.95
N VAL A 198 11.81 13.33 -0.23
CA VAL A 198 10.35 13.27 -0.30
C VAL A 198 9.75 14.23 0.73
N ARG A 199 9.23 15.38 0.30
CA ARG A 199 8.73 16.43 1.20
C ARG A 199 7.26 16.31 1.61
N SER A 200 6.48 15.54 0.86
CA SER A 200 5.08 15.24 1.17
C SER A 200 4.79 13.77 0.90
N TYR A 201 3.78 13.24 1.58
CA TYR A 201 3.39 11.83 1.46
C TYR A 201 1.88 11.72 1.38
N PRO A 202 1.30 11.04 0.38
CA PRO A 202 -0.14 10.80 0.36
C PRO A 202 -0.45 9.79 1.46
N LEU A 203 -1.04 10.20 2.58
CA LEU A 203 -1.40 9.29 3.66
C LEU A 203 -2.88 8.92 3.55
N TRP A 204 -3.17 7.63 3.64
CA TRP A 204 -4.54 7.15 3.80
C TRP A 204 -5.18 7.71 5.08
N ILE A 205 -6.35 8.33 4.95
CA ILE A 205 -7.11 8.86 6.08
C ILE A 205 -7.80 7.70 6.78
N HIS A 206 -7.36 7.39 8.01
CA HIS A 206 -7.96 6.32 8.78
C HIS A 206 -9.41 6.67 9.14
N HIS A 207 -10.33 5.80 8.75
CA HIS A 207 -11.70 5.84 9.24
C HIS A 207 -11.86 4.70 10.26
N ASP A 208 -12.20 5.01 11.52
CA ASP A 208 -12.27 4.06 12.65
C ASP A 208 -13.18 2.84 12.43
N LYS A 209 -13.96 2.84 11.36
CA LYS A 209 -14.94 1.81 11.02
C LYS A 209 -14.40 0.74 10.07
N VAL A 210 -13.15 0.80 9.62
CA VAL A 210 -12.69 -0.13 8.59
C VAL A 210 -11.63 -1.11 9.06
N SER A 211 -12.08 -2.33 9.35
CA SER A 211 -11.21 -3.47 9.65
C SER A 211 -10.96 -4.30 8.39
N GLY A 212 -9.73 -4.81 8.25
CA GLY A 212 -9.39 -5.79 7.22
C GLY A 212 -9.58 -7.24 7.70
N HIS A 213 -9.65 -8.18 6.77
CA HIS A 213 -9.77 -9.61 7.05
C HIS A 213 -8.42 -10.30 7.34
N ASN A 214 -7.31 -9.57 7.40
CA ASN A 214 -5.98 -10.11 7.71
C ASN A 214 -5.61 -11.33 6.85
N PHE A 215 -5.83 -11.23 5.53
CA PHE A 215 -5.59 -12.27 4.54
C PHE A 215 -6.51 -13.50 4.65
N GLN A 216 -7.53 -13.48 5.51
CA GLN A 216 -8.53 -14.55 5.57
C GLN A 216 -9.56 -14.37 4.45
N VAL A 217 -9.24 -14.91 3.26
CA VAL A 217 -10.10 -14.78 2.08
C VAL A 217 -11.00 -16.00 1.93
N ASN A 218 -12.32 -15.79 1.97
CA ASN A 218 -13.28 -16.83 1.57
C ASN A 218 -13.36 -16.87 0.04
N VAL A 219 -12.56 -17.74 -0.59
CA VAL A 219 -12.58 -17.90 -2.05
C VAL A 219 -13.71 -18.86 -2.44
N GLU A 220 -14.79 -18.32 -2.98
CA GLU A 220 -15.89 -19.13 -3.54
C GLU A 220 -15.58 -19.61 -4.97
N TRP A 221 -14.53 -19.05 -5.60
CA TRP A 221 -14.17 -19.35 -6.98
C TRP A 221 -13.23 -20.55 -7.07
N THR A 222 -13.47 -21.41 -8.05
CA THR A 222 -12.51 -22.45 -8.45
C THR A 222 -11.39 -21.84 -9.29
N PHE A 223 -10.25 -22.54 -9.40
CA PHE A 223 -9.18 -22.08 -10.28
C PHE A 223 -9.66 -21.94 -11.74
N GLY A 224 -10.48 -22.87 -12.22
CA GLY A 224 -11.12 -22.78 -13.55
C GLY A 224 -11.97 -21.52 -13.73
N SER A 225 -12.69 -21.10 -12.68
CA SER A 225 -13.47 -19.85 -12.71
C SER A 225 -12.56 -18.61 -12.85
N MET A 226 -11.38 -18.62 -12.21
CA MET A 226 -10.40 -17.54 -12.35
C MET A 226 -9.80 -17.49 -13.76
N VAL A 227 -9.53 -18.66 -14.37
CA VAL A 227 -9.05 -18.76 -15.75
C VAL A 227 -10.08 -18.21 -16.74
N GLU A 228 -11.35 -18.57 -16.59
CA GLU A 228 -12.42 -18.02 -17.42
C GLU A 228 -12.59 -16.51 -17.20
N GLY A 229 -12.50 -16.05 -15.94
CA GLY A 229 -12.58 -14.63 -15.59
C GLY A 229 -11.49 -13.77 -16.22
N LEU A 230 -10.28 -14.31 -16.42
CA LEU A 230 -9.17 -13.59 -17.06
C LEU A 230 -9.52 -13.13 -18.49
N LYS A 231 -10.36 -13.87 -19.21
CA LYS A 231 -10.77 -13.53 -20.59
C LYS A 231 -11.48 -12.17 -20.69
N ALA A 232 -12.06 -11.69 -19.58
CA ALA A 232 -12.72 -10.39 -19.51
C ALA A 232 -11.75 -9.20 -19.34
N PHE A 233 -10.46 -9.46 -19.08
CA PHE A 233 -9.47 -8.43 -18.76
C PHE A 233 -8.28 -8.49 -19.71
N THR A 234 -8.46 -7.96 -20.92
CA THR A 234 -7.42 -7.95 -21.96
C THR A 234 -6.17 -7.16 -21.55
N CYS A 235 -6.29 -6.17 -20.66
CA CYS A 235 -5.17 -5.42 -20.09
C CYS A 235 -4.17 -6.31 -19.34
N LEU A 236 -4.60 -7.48 -18.84
CA LEU A 236 -3.73 -8.44 -18.16
C LEU A 236 -2.99 -9.38 -19.12
N ASN A 237 -3.33 -9.42 -20.42
CA ASN A 237 -2.65 -10.25 -21.42
C ASN A 237 -1.32 -9.60 -21.88
N VAL A 238 -0.40 -9.37 -20.95
CA VAL A 238 0.91 -8.78 -21.23
C VAL A 238 1.81 -9.84 -21.87
N THR A 239 2.06 -9.71 -23.18
CA THR A 239 2.89 -10.65 -23.93
C THR A 239 3.91 -9.90 -24.80
N PRO A 240 5.22 -10.19 -24.70
CA PRO A 240 5.85 -11.03 -23.68
C PRO A 240 5.89 -10.34 -22.30
N PRO A 241 5.94 -11.10 -21.20
CA PRO A 241 6.25 -10.55 -19.88
C PRO A 241 7.54 -9.72 -19.88
N LEU A 242 7.60 -8.71 -19.02
CA LEU A 242 8.76 -7.84 -18.78
C LEU A 242 10.03 -8.67 -18.62
N GLN A 243 10.99 -8.46 -19.52
CA GLN A 243 12.30 -9.06 -19.40
C GLN A 243 13.01 -8.45 -18.20
N LEU A 244 13.26 -9.27 -17.18
CA LEU A 244 14.12 -8.88 -16.07
C LEU A 244 15.55 -8.85 -16.61
N LYS A 245 16.29 -7.76 -16.39
CA LYS A 245 17.72 -7.72 -16.71
C LYS A 245 18.45 -8.71 -15.81
N ASP A 246 19.32 -9.52 -16.40
CA ASP A 246 20.26 -10.41 -15.71
C ASP A 246 21.22 -9.62 -14.80
#